data_AF-A0A931ZXU9-F1
#
_entry.id   AF-A0A931ZXU9-F1
#
_cell.length_a   1.000
_cell.length_b   1.000
_cell.length_c   1.000
_cell.angle_alpha   90.00
_cell.angle_beta   90.00
_cell.angle_gamma   90.00
#
_symmetry.space_group_name_H-M   'P 1'
#
loop_
_entity.id
_entity.type
_entity.pdbx_description
1 polymer ?
#
loop_
_entity_poly.entity_id
_entity_poly.type
_entity_poly.pdbx_seq_one_letter_code
_entity_poly.pdbx_strand_id
1 'polypeptide(L)'
;MSGAYAVRTGAAADFSALLDFTLELEKQTVAVSAEIRQVEGTFYLRLIKLPTELLGALLPADRSVVPEITRYLNVWYSFKADSLNKYIPGFEIDRSAAGLDPAKQAKIKELVAKANLYHIQSVTRNELIGEVDVYRYLADLLTENLLALVREMAVVLDNRTFTAAEESQLRTVLAQAAKAKVQLWVGKDDHLLRRSHVSLDDVSAGASLLSTEINLEFTDFNQARIGAPEGALSLEAVIDEAISRQQRLTRDSRRITDLRQIQLALELFADSHRGQYPADIYSVTPCGRAAACGLASVDACGGKLCLAAVPTDPLDRTYAYAPHTTRRTIDAYHLGASLEDSGN
;
A
#
# COMPACT_ATOMS: atom_id res chain seq x y z
N MET A 1 -18.68 2.19 -8.12
CA MET A 1 -18.21 3.39 -7.40
C MET A 1 -19.38 4.33 -7.17
N SER A 2 -19.98 4.36 -5.98
CA SER A 2 -21.04 5.32 -5.65
C SER A 2 -20.50 6.49 -4.83
N GLY A 3 -20.92 7.74 -5.07
CA GLY A 3 -20.36 8.89 -4.33
C GLY A 3 -21.37 10.01 -4.04
N ALA A 4 -21.14 10.70 -2.92
CA ALA A 4 -21.86 11.88 -2.48
C ALA A 4 -20.91 13.08 -2.32
N TYR A 5 -21.38 14.28 -2.64
CA TYR A 5 -20.56 15.50 -2.69
C TYR A 5 -21.23 16.66 -1.97
N ALA A 6 -20.43 17.46 -1.26
CA ALA A 6 -20.85 18.73 -0.69
C ALA A 6 -19.88 19.85 -1.13
N VAL A 7 -20.37 20.80 -1.92
CA VAL A 7 -19.56 21.94 -2.38
C VAL A 7 -19.62 23.06 -1.34
N ARG A 8 -18.51 23.35 -0.67
CA ARG A 8 -18.32 24.58 0.11
C ARG A 8 -17.56 25.60 -0.76
N THR A 9 -18.14 26.77 -0.97
CA THR A 9 -17.49 27.86 -1.71
C THR A 9 -16.22 28.31 -0.97
N GLY A 10 -15.04 28.10 -1.58
CA GLY A 10 -13.76 28.63 -1.09
C GLY A 10 -12.88 27.65 -0.27
N ALA A 11 -13.33 26.43 0.01
CA ALA A 11 -12.54 25.38 0.64
C ALA A 11 -12.54 24.11 -0.23
N ALA A 12 -11.61 23.17 0.01
CA ALA A 12 -11.65 21.87 -0.66
C ALA A 12 -13.02 21.22 -0.45
N ALA A 13 -13.62 20.69 -1.53
CA ALA A 13 -14.94 20.09 -1.45
C ALA A 13 -14.90 18.82 -0.57
N ASP A 14 -15.84 18.71 0.36
CA ASP A 14 -16.00 17.48 1.12
C ASP A 14 -16.66 16.45 0.20
N PHE A 15 -16.11 15.23 0.17
CA PHE A 15 -16.65 14.16 -0.67
C PHE A 15 -16.60 12.81 0.05
N SER A 16 -17.46 11.89 -0.40
CA SER A 16 -17.47 10.50 0.01
C SER A 16 -17.66 9.65 -1.25
N ALA A 17 -16.80 8.66 -1.44
CA ALA A 17 -16.91 7.74 -2.56
C ALA A 17 -16.65 6.31 -2.09
N LEU A 18 -17.55 5.40 -2.45
CA LEU A 18 -17.33 3.98 -2.45
C LEU A 18 -16.62 3.62 -3.75
N LEU A 19 -15.48 2.97 -3.67
CA LEU A 19 -14.67 2.46 -4.76
C LEU A 19 -14.81 0.94 -4.77
N ASP A 20 -15.31 0.40 -5.87
CA ASP A 20 -15.39 -1.05 -6.09
C ASP A 20 -14.56 -1.38 -7.33
N PHE A 21 -13.52 -2.19 -7.13
CA PHE A 21 -12.65 -2.67 -8.18
C PHE A 21 -12.83 -4.18 -8.29
N THR A 22 -13.18 -4.66 -9.47
CA THR A 22 -13.20 -6.08 -9.79
C THR A 22 -12.23 -6.30 -10.93
N LEU A 23 -11.19 -7.10 -10.69
CA LEU A 23 -10.19 -7.48 -11.67
C LEU A 23 -10.41 -8.96 -12.01
N GLU A 24 -10.62 -9.27 -13.28
CA GLU A 24 -10.66 -10.64 -13.78
C GLU A 24 -9.31 -11.02 -14.38
N LEU A 25 -8.63 -11.98 -13.75
CA LEU A 25 -7.37 -12.56 -14.23
C LEU A 25 -7.61 -14.02 -14.57
N GLU A 26 -7.71 -14.32 -15.86
CA GLU A 26 -7.99 -15.66 -16.43
C GLU A 26 -9.26 -16.33 -15.89
N LYS A 27 -9.19 -16.94 -14.69
CA LYS A 27 -10.28 -17.65 -14.00
C LYS A 27 -10.50 -17.18 -12.56
N GLN A 28 -9.81 -16.11 -12.14
CA GLN A 28 -9.92 -15.57 -10.80
C GLN A 28 -10.50 -14.16 -10.84
N THR A 29 -11.53 -13.95 -10.03
CA THR A 29 -12.14 -12.64 -9.83
C THR A 29 -11.63 -12.07 -8.51
N VAL A 30 -10.89 -10.98 -8.60
CA VAL A 30 -10.29 -10.27 -7.47
C VAL A 30 -11.11 -9.01 -7.24
N ALA A 31 -11.86 -8.97 -6.13
CA ALA A 31 -12.72 -7.83 -5.79
C ALA A 31 -12.18 -7.06 -4.57
N VAL A 32 -11.89 -5.78 -4.74
CA VAL A 32 -11.50 -4.84 -3.68
C VAL A 32 -12.57 -3.77 -3.57
N SER A 33 -13.08 -3.55 -2.36
CA SER A 33 -14.02 -2.46 -2.08
C SER A 33 -13.45 -1.56 -0.99
N ALA A 34 -13.47 -0.25 -1.21
CA ALA A 34 -12.97 0.74 -0.27
C ALA A 34 -13.89 1.96 -0.25
N GLU A 35 -14.08 2.59 0.90
CA GLU A 35 -14.74 3.90 0.99
C GLU A 35 -13.69 4.95 1.29
N ILE A 36 -13.70 6.05 0.54
CA ILE A 36 -12.85 7.22 0.75
C ILE A 36 -13.71 8.44 1.06
N ARG A 37 -13.29 9.25 2.02
CA ARG A 37 -13.88 10.56 2.29
C ARG A 37 -12.80 11.62 2.37
N GLN A 38 -13.14 12.85 2.02
CA GLN A 38 -12.36 14.03 2.39
C GLN A 38 -13.24 14.94 3.22
N VAL A 39 -12.76 15.32 4.40
CA VAL A 39 -13.42 16.30 5.29
C VAL A 39 -12.36 17.26 5.79
N GLU A 40 -12.53 18.56 5.50
CA GLU A 40 -11.64 19.62 6.00
C GLU A 40 -10.14 19.36 5.72
N GLY A 41 -9.84 18.81 4.54
CA GLY A 41 -8.46 18.49 4.12
C GLY A 41 -7.85 17.22 4.73
N THR A 42 -8.62 16.48 5.52
CA THR A 42 -8.25 15.14 6.01
C THR A 42 -8.94 14.09 5.17
N PHE A 43 -8.17 13.10 4.71
CA PHE A 43 -8.70 11.95 4.00
C PHE A 43 -9.03 10.84 4.99
N TYR A 44 -10.13 10.15 4.74
CA TYR A 44 -10.55 8.97 5.48
C TYR A 44 -10.68 7.81 4.51
N LEU A 45 -10.14 6.66 4.85
CA LEU A 45 -10.21 5.44 4.04
C LEU A 45 -10.77 4.30 4.90
N ARG A 46 -11.66 3.50 4.35
CA ARG A 46 -12.14 2.27 4.95
C ARG A 46 -12.13 1.16 3.93
N LEU A 47 -11.32 0.13 4.13
CA LEU A 47 -11.37 -1.07 3.30
C LEU A 47 -12.59 -1.90 3.71
N ILE A 48 -13.51 -2.17 2.79
CA ILE A 48 -14.72 -2.93 3.04
C ILE A 48 -14.50 -4.40 2.69
N LYS A 49 -13.84 -4.65 1.56
CA LYS A 49 -13.58 -5.99 1.05
C LYS A 49 -12.15 -6.08 0.52
N LEU A 50 -11.44 -7.11 0.96
CA LEU A 50 -10.18 -7.56 0.38
C LEU A 50 -10.35 -9.00 -0.11
N PRO A 51 -9.83 -9.35 -1.29
CA PRO A 51 -9.84 -10.70 -1.79
C PRO A 51 -8.82 -11.52 -0.99
N THR A 52 -9.30 -12.51 -0.26
CA THR A 52 -8.47 -13.43 0.53
C THR A 52 -7.47 -14.19 -0.33
N GLU A 53 -7.75 -14.32 -1.62
CA GLU A 53 -6.96 -15.04 -2.61
C GLU A 53 -5.65 -14.31 -2.95
N LEU A 54 -5.68 -12.96 -3.05
CA LEU A 54 -4.46 -12.17 -3.26
C LEU A 54 -3.50 -12.28 -2.07
N LEU A 55 -4.05 -12.38 -0.87
CA LEU A 55 -3.26 -12.48 0.36
C LEU A 55 -2.51 -13.82 0.41
N GLY A 56 -3.13 -14.90 -0.07
CA GLY A 56 -2.49 -16.22 -0.15
C GLY A 56 -1.27 -16.28 -1.09
N ALA A 57 -1.24 -15.44 -2.14
CA ALA A 57 -0.13 -15.37 -3.09
C ALA A 57 1.00 -14.43 -2.64
N LEU A 58 0.69 -13.42 -1.83
CA LEU A 58 1.66 -12.44 -1.33
C LEU A 58 2.29 -12.86 0.01
N LEU A 59 1.67 -13.78 0.74
CA LEU A 59 2.18 -14.27 2.02
C LEU A 59 3.06 -15.51 1.81
N PRO A 60 4.20 -15.62 2.52
CA PRO A 60 5.02 -16.83 2.49
C PRO A 60 4.19 -18.04 2.95
N ALA A 61 4.47 -19.22 2.39
CA ALA A 61 3.74 -20.46 2.66
C ALA A 61 3.75 -20.89 4.16
N ASP A 62 4.60 -20.26 4.97
CA ASP A 62 4.59 -20.39 6.42
C ASP A 62 3.38 -19.64 7.01
N ARG A 63 2.29 -20.38 7.20
CA ARG A 63 1.00 -19.90 7.71
C ARG A 63 1.02 -19.44 9.17
N SER A 64 2.16 -19.54 9.87
CA SER A 64 2.27 -19.15 11.29
C SER A 64 2.21 -17.63 11.52
N VAL A 65 2.43 -16.82 10.48
CA VAL A 65 2.36 -15.35 10.54
C VAL A 65 1.50 -14.82 9.39
N VAL A 66 0.24 -15.27 9.30
CA VAL A 66 -0.73 -14.55 8.48
C VAL A 66 -1.12 -13.30 9.26
N PRO A 67 -0.71 -12.08 8.85
CA PRO A 67 -1.25 -10.89 9.46
C PRO A 67 -2.77 -10.97 9.36
N GLU A 68 -3.44 -10.79 10.48
CA GLU A 68 -4.90 -10.87 10.59
C GLU A 68 -5.52 -9.66 9.88
N ILE A 69 -5.46 -9.67 8.54
CA ILE A 69 -5.79 -8.53 7.69
C ILE A 69 -7.27 -8.14 7.82
N THR A 70 -8.09 -9.10 8.25
CA THR A 70 -9.49 -8.88 8.64
C THR A 70 -9.64 -7.83 9.73
N ARG A 71 -8.65 -7.66 10.63
CA ARG A 71 -8.64 -6.62 11.66
C ARG A 71 -8.61 -5.20 11.08
N TYR A 72 -8.16 -5.08 9.84
CA TYR A 72 -8.07 -3.80 9.16
C TYR A 72 -9.28 -3.48 8.28
N LEU A 73 -10.17 -4.45 8.06
CA LEU A 73 -11.41 -4.27 7.31
C LEU A 73 -12.46 -3.56 8.17
N ASN A 74 -13.28 -2.76 7.51
CA ASN A 74 -14.37 -1.97 8.10
C ASN A 74 -13.93 -0.96 9.18
N VAL A 75 -12.64 -0.66 9.26
CA VAL A 75 -12.07 0.38 10.13
C VAL A 75 -11.78 1.62 9.30
N TRP A 76 -12.12 2.79 9.84
CA TRP A 76 -11.77 4.07 9.23
C TRP A 76 -10.35 4.48 9.60
N TYR A 77 -9.57 4.86 8.60
CA TYR A 77 -8.23 5.40 8.75
C TYR A 77 -8.20 6.84 8.28
N SER A 78 -7.80 7.78 9.13
CA SER A 78 -7.57 9.17 8.77
C SER A 78 -6.11 9.39 8.40
N PHE A 79 -5.85 10.19 7.37
CA PHE A 79 -4.51 10.67 7.04
C PHE A 79 -4.57 12.03 6.37
N LYS A 80 -3.47 12.78 6.45
CA LYS A 80 -3.28 13.97 5.62
C LYS A 80 -2.50 13.58 4.37
N ALA A 81 -2.83 14.19 3.23
CA ALA A 81 -2.09 13.94 2.00
C ALA A 81 -0.57 14.17 2.17
N ASP A 82 -0.19 15.25 2.86
CA ASP A 82 1.22 15.63 3.03
C ASP A 82 1.98 14.69 3.98
N SER A 83 1.29 14.01 4.90
CA SER A 83 1.96 13.09 5.83
C SER A 83 2.36 11.78 5.17
N LEU A 84 1.74 11.41 4.04
CA LEU A 84 2.09 10.18 3.31
C LEU A 84 3.48 10.23 2.69
N ASN A 85 4.02 11.41 2.37
CA ASN A 85 5.38 11.54 1.81
C ASN A 85 6.47 11.02 2.78
N LYS A 86 6.20 10.98 4.10
CA LYS A 86 7.09 10.33 5.08
C LYS A 86 7.28 8.84 4.78
N TYR A 87 6.25 8.17 4.27
CA TYR A 87 6.21 6.72 4.09
C TYR A 87 6.37 6.30 2.64
N ILE A 88 5.96 7.15 1.69
CA ILE A 88 6.05 6.92 0.25
C ILE A 88 6.81 8.12 -0.35
N PRO A 89 8.16 8.05 -0.42
CA PRO A 89 8.96 9.13 -0.98
C PRO A 89 8.53 9.45 -2.41
N GLY A 90 8.24 10.72 -2.68
CA GLY A 90 7.78 11.18 -4.00
C GLY A 90 6.25 11.11 -4.19
N PHE A 91 5.51 10.69 -3.16
CA PHE A 91 4.07 10.91 -3.12
C PHE A 91 3.79 12.37 -2.76
N GLU A 92 3.72 13.21 -3.79
CA GLU A 92 3.17 14.56 -3.70
C GLU A 92 1.79 14.53 -4.33
N ILE A 93 0.75 14.76 -3.51
CA ILE A 93 -0.53 15.15 -4.10
C ILE A 93 -0.31 16.55 -4.64
N ASP A 94 -0.21 16.68 -5.96
CA ASP A 94 -0.11 17.98 -6.60
C ASP A 94 -1.35 18.80 -6.22
N ARG A 95 -1.16 19.67 -5.23
CA ARG A 95 -2.15 20.66 -4.79
C ARG A 95 -2.14 21.87 -5.70
N SER A 96 -1.58 21.84 -6.91
CA SER A 96 -1.73 22.91 -7.90
C SER A 96 -3.19 23.23 -8.23
N ALA A 97 -4.13 22.32 -7.91
CA ALA A 97 -5.56 22.57 -7.95
C ALA A 97 -6.12 23.36 -6.73
N ALA A 98 -5.32 23.59 -5.68
CA ALA A 98 -5.66 24.42 -4.54
C ALA A 98 -5.67 25.89 -4.98
N GLY A 99 -6.85 26.32 -5.45
CA GLY A 99 -7.10 27.68 -5.87
C GLY A 99 -6.69 27.93 -7.31
N LEU A 100 -7.22 27.15 -8.25
CA LEU A 100 -7.32 27.66 -9.62
C LEU A 100 -7.98 29.04 -9.56
N ASP A 101 -7.26 30.07 -9.99
CA ASP A 101 -7.78 31.43 -10.05
C ASP A 101 -9.15 31.44 -10.75
N PRO A 102 -10.17 32.19 -10.25
CA PRO A 102 -11.50 32.20 -10.83
C PRO A 102 -11.53 32.45 -12.34
N ALA A 103 -10.58 33.22 -12.89
CA ALA A 103 -10.51 33.44 -14.33
C ALA A 103 -10.05 32.17 -15.08
N LYS A 104 -9.06 31.45 -14.56
CA LYS A 104 -8.67 30.14 -15.10
C LYS A 104 -9.82 29.13 -15.02
N GLN A 105 -10.57 29.10 -13.91
CA GLN A 105 -11.75 28.22 -13.79
C GLN A 105 -12.81 28.55 -14.83
N ALA A 106 -13.14 29.83 -14.99
CA ALA A 106 -14.10 30.27 -16.00
C ALA A 106 -13.64 29.87 -17.42
N LYS A 107 -12.34 30.00 -17.70
CA LYS A 107 -11.78 29.63 -18.99
C LYS A 107 -11.85 28.12 -19.24
N ILE A 108 -11.49 27.29 -18.26
CA ILE A 108 -11.59 25.82 -18.40
C ILE A 108 -13.05 25.40 -18.61
N LYS A 109 -14.00 25.99 -17.88
CA LYS A 109 -15.43 25.72 -18.10
C LYS A 109 -15.87 26.04 -19.53
N GLU A 110 -15.41 27.17 -20.06
CA GLU A 110 -15.67 27.57 -21.45
C GLU A 110 -15.07 26.56 -22.45
N LEU A 111 -13.82 26.13 -22.21
CA LEU A 111 -13.14 25.14 -23.07
C LEU A 111 -13.88 23.80 -23.08
N VAL A 112 -14.21 23.25 -21.91
CA VAL A 112 -14.93 21.98 -21.80
C VAL A 112 -16.29 22.06 -22.46
N ALA A 113 -17.02 23.16 -22.28
CA ALA A 113 -18.33 23.36 -22.90
C ALA A 113 -18.26 23.39 -24.44
N LYS A 114 -17.15 23.85 -25.02
CA LYS A 114 -16.93 23.91 -26.46
C LYS A 114 -16.31 22.65 -27.06
N ALA A 115 -15.66 21.83 -26.24
CA ALA A 115 -14.82 20.75 -26.70
C ALA A 115 -15.57 19.64 -27.44
N ASN A 116 -16.89 19.50 -27.27
CA ASN A 116 -17.70 18.45 -27.93
C ASN A 116 -17.01 17.08 -27.86
N LEU A 117 -16.73 16.62 -26.64
CA LEU A 117 -15.84 15.46 -26.42
C LEU A 117 -16.42 14.12 -26.85
N TYR A 118 -17.73 14.06 -27.10
CA TYR A 118 -18.43 12.81 -27.31
C TYR A 118 -19.28 12.85 -28.58
N HIS A 119 -19.27 11.74 -29.31
CA HIS A 119 -20.27 11.45 -30.33
C HIS A 119 -21.34 10.53 -29.72
N ILE A 120 -22.56 11.04 -29.59
CA ILE A 120 -23.68 10.27 -29.05
C ILE A 120 -24.19 9.32 -30.14
N GLN A 121 -23.96 8.02 -29.97
CA GLN A 121 -24.43 6.99 -30.88
C GLN A 121 -25.93 6.75 -30.75
N SER A 122 -26.42 6.67 -29.51
CA SER A 122 -27.83 6.40 -29.24
C SER A 122 -28.28 6.93 -27.88
N VAL A 123 -29.59 7.15 -27.76
CA VAL A 123 -30.24 7.60 -26.53
C VAL A 123 -31.42 6.67 -26.24
N THR A 124 -31.40 6.01 -25.09
CA THR A 124 -32.54 5.25 -24.56
C THR A 124 -33.30 6.12 -23.56
N ARG A 125 -34.63 6.20 -23.67
CA ARG A 125 -35.45 7.15 -22.88
C ARG A 125 -36.30 6.52 -21.77
N ASN A 126 -36.35 5.20 -21.66
CA ASN A 126 -37.27 4.51 -20.76
C ASN A 126 -36.49 3.62 -19.79
N GLU A 127 -35.64 4.24 -18.98
CA GLU A 127 -34.85 3.53 -17.97
C GLU A 127 -34.99 4.24 -16.61
N LEU A 128 -34.98 3.44 -15.55
CA LEU A 128 -35.07 3.89 -14.17
C LEU A 128 -33.79 3.46 -13.44
N ILE A 129 -33.21 4.38 -12.67
CA ILE A 129 -32.19 4.07 -11.66
C ILE A 129 -32.77 4.44 -10.30
N GLY A 130 -33.09 3.42 -9.51
CA GLY A 130 -33.90 3.61 -8.30
C GLY A 130 -35.29 4.12 -8.67
N GLU A 131 -35.66 5.28 -8.15
CA GLU A 131 -36.92 5.97 -8.43
C GLU A 131 -36.78 7.11 -9.46
N VAL A 132 -35.60 7.27 -10.06
CA VAL A 132 -35.29 8.38 -10.97
C VAL A 132 -35.35 7.94 -12.42
N ASP A 133 -36.16 8.65 -13.20
CA ASP A 133 -36.21 8.56 -14.66
C ASP A 133 -34.92 9.09 -15.30
N VAL A 134 -34.27 8.29 -16.14
CA VAL A 134 -32.98 8.65 -16.75
C VAL A 134 -32.98 8.50 -18.29
N TYR A 135 -32.16 9.30 -18.95
CA TYR A 135 -31.68 9.07 -20.30
C TYR A 135 -30.39 8.26 -20.25
N ARG A 136 -30.32 7.15 -21.00
CA ARG A 136 -29.07 6.42 -21.22
C ARG A 136 -28.47 6.80 -22.55
N TYR A 137 -27.28 7.38 -22.52
CA TYR A 137 -26.48 7.75 -23.68
C TYR A 137 -25.40 6.69 -23.90
N LEU A 138 -25.30 6.18 -25.12
CA LEU A 138 -24.12 5.47 -25.58
C LEU A 138 -23.26 6.46 -26.36
N ALA A 139 -22.01 6.61 -25.97
CA ALA A 139 -21.13 7.65 -26.48
C ALA A 139 -19.74 7.10 -26.84
N ASP A 140 -19.21 7.58 -27.96
CA ASP A 140 -17.81 7.40 -28.32
C ASP A 140 -17.02 8.65 -27.94
N LEU A 141 -15.79 8.44 -27.47
CA LEU A 141 -14.86 9.52 -27.20
C LEU A 141 -14.24 10.04 -28.49
N LEU A 142 -14.39 11.34 -28.75
CA LEU A 142 -13.76 12.01 -29.89
C LEU A 142 -12.32 12.39 -29.50
N THR A 143 -11.37 11.52 -29.81
CA THR A 143 -9.96 11.65 -29.38
C THR A 143 -9.29 12.94 -29.80
N GLU A 144 -9.54 13.42 -31.03
CA GLU A 144 -8.95 14.68 -31.51
C GLU A 144 -9.48 15.88 -30.73
N ASN A 145 -10.76 15.85 -30.36
CA ASN A 145 -11.39 16.90 -29.56
C ASN A 145 -10.86 16.89 -28.12
N LEU A 146 -10.68 15.70 -27.53
CA LEU A 146 -10.07 15.57 -26.22
C LEU A 146 -8.61 16.01 -26.24
N LEU A 147 -7.86 15.67 -27.27
CA LEU A 147 -6.47 16.12 -27.44
C LEU A 147 -6.40 17.65 -27.55
N ALA A 148 -7.27 18.26 -28.35
CA ALA A 148 -7.38 19.71 -28.46
C ALA A 148 -7.70 20.36 -27.11
N LEU A 149 -8.67 19.82 -26.37
CA LEU A 149 -9.01 20.29 -25.03
C LEU A 149 -7.81 20.21 -24.08
N VAL A 150 -7.11 19.08 -24.03
CA VAL A 150 -5.96 18.89 -23.14
C VAL A 150 -4.84 19.88 -23.47
N ARG A 151 -4.60 20.18 -24.75
CA ARG A 151 -3.65 21.22 -25.17
C ARG A 151 -4.05 22.60 -24.67
N GLU A 152 -5.30 22.99 -24.89
CA GLU A 152 -5.79 24.30 -24.47
C GLU A 152 -5.77 24.44 -22.95
N MET A 153 -6.10 23.36 -22.23
CA MET A 153 -6.00 23.32 -20.76
C MET A 153 -4.55 23.48 -20.28
N ALA A 154 -3.56 22.84 -20.91
CA ALA A 154 -2.15 22.99 -20.53
C ALA A 154 -1.66 24.44 -20.69
N VAL A 155 -2.15 25.16 -21.70
CA VAL A 155 -1.86 26.59 -21.87
C VAL A 155 -2.50 27.41 -20.75
N VAL A 156 -3.76 27.15 -20.40
CA VAL A 156 -4.47 27.89 -19.34
C VAL A 156 -3.87 27.62 -17.96
N LEU A 157 -3.52 26.38 -17.67
CA LEU A 157 -3.02 25.96 -16.36
C LEU A 157 -1.57 26.39 -16.16
N ASP A 158 -0.69 26.06 -17.10
CA ASP A 158 0.76 26.12 -16.92
C ASP A 158 1.46 27.12 -17.85
N ASN A 159 0.71 27.79 -18.74
CA ASN A 159 1.26 28.63 -19.81
C ASN A 159 2.31 27.89 -20.66
N ARG A 160 2.09 26.58 -20.89
CA ARG A 160 3.00 25.73 -21.65
C ARG A 160 2.30 25.06 -22.83
N THR A 161 3.09 24.65 -23.81
CA THR A 161 2.65 23.81 -24.92
C THR A 161 3.28 22.42 -24.80
N PHE A 162 2.63 21.41 -25.36
CA PHE A 162 3.18 20.06 -25.41
C PHE A 162 4.33 19.98 -26.43
N THR A 163 5.37 19.25 -26.07
CA THR A 163 6.40 18.81 -27.02
C THR A 163 5.84 17.75 -27.96
N ALA A 164 6.48 17.56 -29.11
CA ALA A 164 6.08 16.52 -30.06
C ALA A 164 6.11 15.09 -29.46
N ALA A 165 7.05 14.84 -28.55
CA ALA A 165 7.16 13.56 -27.85
C ALA A 165 5.99 13.33 -26.89
N GLU A 166 5.65 14.31 -26.05
CA GLU A 166 4.49 14.22 -25.15
C GLU A 166 3.19 14.08 -25.93
N GLU A 167 3.02 14.81 -27.04
CA GLU A 167 1.84 14.70 -27.88
C GLU A 167 1.69 13.29 -28.48
N SER A 168 2.79 12.70 -28.96
CA SER A 168 2.80 11.32 -29.48
C SER A 168 2.40 10.30 -28.41
N GLN A 169 2.92 10.46 -27.19
CA GLN A 169 2.53 9.62 -26.04
C GLN A 169 1.06 9.79 -25.69
N LEU A 170 0.57 11.02 -25.63
CA LEU A 170 -0.84 11.31 -25.34
C LEU A 170 -1.76 10.73 -26.41
N ARG A 171 -1.40 10.83 -27.70
CA ARG A 171 -2.15 10.19 -28.80
C ARG A 171 -2.22 8.68 -28.63
N THR A 172 -1.13 8.05 -28.20
CA THR A 172 -1.11 6.60 -27.95
C THR A 172 -2.08 6.22 -26.83
N VAL A 173 -2.11 6.99 -25.73
CA VAL A 173 -3.05 6.79 -24.62
C VAL A 173 -4.49 7.03 -25.09
N LEU A 174 -4.73 8.11 -25.82
CA LEU A 174 -6.06 8.46 -26.34
C LEU A 174 -6.58 7.43 -27.34
N ALA A 175 -5.71 6.84 -28.18
CA ALA A 175 -6.10 5.78 -29.09
C ALA A 175 -6.59 4.52 -28.36
N GLN A 176 -6.03 4.21 -27.19
CA GLN A 176 -6.55 3.14 -26.33
C GLN A 176 -7.87 3.56 -25.68
N ALA A 177 -7.96 4.78 -25.16
CA ALA A 177 -9.20 5.32 -24.58
C ALA A 177 -10.36 5.39 -25.60
N ALA A 178 -10.06 5.59 -26.89
CA ALA A 178 -11.05 5.59 -27.98
C ALA A 178 -11.79 4.26 -28.13
N LYS A 179 -11.16 3.16 -27.70
CA LYS A 179 -11.78 1.83 -27.70
C LYS A 179 -12.77 1.66 -26.56
N ALA A 180 -12.77 2.58 -25.58
CA ALA A 180 -13.67 2.50 -24.46
C ALA A 180 -15.12 2.73 -24.92
N LYS A 181 -16.02 1.84 -24.53
CA LYS A 181 -17.46 2.06 -24.69
C LYS A 181 -17.93 2.82 -23.46
N VAL A 182 -18.44 4.02 -23.66
CA VAL A 182 -18.93 4.87 -22.57
C VAL A 182 -20.47 4.89 -22.60
N GLN A 183 -21.07 4.52 -21.47
CA GLN A 183 -22.50 4.66 -21.24
C GLN A 183 -22.72 5.63 -20.08
N LEU A 184 -23.61 6.60 -20.27
CA LEU A 184 -23.95 7.61 -19.27
C LEU A 184 -25.44 7.60 -19.01
N TRP A 185 -25.85 7.61 -17.75
CA TRP A 185 -27.25 7.75 -17.35
C TRP A 185 -27.44 9.09 -16.68
N VAL A 186 -28.24 9.96 -17.29
CA VAL A 186 -28.49 11.33 -16.80
C VAL A 186 -29.96 11.46 -16.44
N GLY A 187 -30.27 11.99 -15.27
CA GLY A 187 -31.64 12.22 -14.82
C GLY A 187 -32.39 13.15 -15.77
N LYS A 188 -33.64 12.80 -16.09
CA LYS A 188 -34.46 13.59 -17.02
C LYS A 188 -34.82 14.95 -16.44
N ASP A 189 -35.14 14.99 -15.15
CA ASP A 189 -35.69 16.19 -14.51
C ASP A 189 -34.60 17.07 -13.87
N ASP A 190 -33.59 16.45 -13.26
CA ASP A 190 -32.53 17.16 -12.54
C ASP A 190 -31.24 17.32 -13.35
N HIS A 191 -31.16 16.63 -14.49
CA HIS A 191 -29.99 16.61 -15.38
C HIS A 191 -28.69 16.16 -14.69
N LEU A 192 -28.79 15.42 -13.58
CA LEU A 192 -27.62 14.93 -12.85
C LEU A 192 -27.18 13.58 -13.42
N LEU A 193 -25.87 13.39 -13.59
CA LEU A 193 -25.28 12.12 -14.02
C LEU A 193 -25.46 11.08 -12.91
N ARG A 194 -26.38 10.12 -13.06
CA ARG A 194 -26.70 9.09 -12.06
C ARG A 194 -25.80 7.85 -12.13
N ARG A 195 -25.31 7.51 -13.32
CA ARG A 195 -24.40 6.37 -13.52
C ARG A 195 -23.50 6.65 -14.73
N SER A 196 -22.26 6.17 -14.69
CA SER A 196 -21.39 6.03 -15.85
C SER A 196 -20.76 4.64 -15.87
N HIS A 197 -20.80 3.99 -17.02
CA HIS A 197 -20.16 2.71 -17.26
C HIS A 197 -19.15 2.89 -18.38
N VAL A 198 -17.91 2.49 -18.14
CA VAL A 198 -16.82 2.52 -19.11
C VAL A 198 -16.27 1.12 -19.23
N SER A 199 -16.35 0.52 -20.41
CA SER A 199 -15.73 -0.78 -20.69
C SER A 199 -14.60 -0.61 -21.70
N LEU A 200 -13.44 -1.18 -21.39
CA LEU A 200 -12.27 -1.22 -22.25
C LEU A 200 -11.96 -2.69 -22.53
N ASP A 201 -12.19 -3.11 -23.76
CA ASP A 201 -11.86 -4.46 -24.23
C ASP A 201 -10.43 -4.48 -24.80
N ASP A 202 -9.72 -5.59 -24.60
CA ASP A 202 -8.40 -5.88 -25.22
C ASP A 202 -7.30 -4.83 -24.96
N VAL A 203 -7.18 -4.35 -23.73
CA VAL A 203 -6.07 -3.49 -23.33
C VAL A 203 -4.80 -4.35 -23.18
N SER A 204 -3.81 -4.10 -24.04
CA SER A 204 -2.53 -4.80 -23.99
C SER A 204 -1.68 -4.30 -22.81
N ALA A 205 -1.40 -5.19 -21.86
CA ALA A 205 -0.44 -4.96 -20.77
C ALA A 205 0.66 -6.01 -20.85
N GLY A 206 1.71 -5.71 -21.63
CA GLY A 206 2.76 -6.67 -21.95
C GLY A 206 2.24 -7.78 -22.88
N ALA A 207 2.36 -9.04 -22.47
CA ALA A 207 1.89 -10.20 -23.24
C ALA A 207 0.40 -10.54 -23.00
N SER A 208 -0.27 -9.86 -22.07
CA SER A 208 -1.63 -10.17 -21.66
C SER A 208 -2.64 -9.15 -22.22
N LEU A 209 -3.83 -9.63 -22.57
CA LEU A 209 -5.00 -8.82 -22.86
C LEU A 209 -5.85 -8.71 -21.60
N LEU A 210 -6.21 -7.48 -21.23
CA LEU A 210 -7.07 -7.20 -20.08
C LEU A 210 -8.36 -6.55 -20.59
N SER A 211 -9.50 -7.02 -20.10
CA SER A 211 -10.76 -6.26 -20.15
C SER A 211 -10.93 -5.54 -18.82
N THR A 212 -11.33 -4.27 -18.89
CA THR A 212 -11.54 -3.43 -17.70
C THR A 212 -12.92 -2.80 -17.78
N GLU A 213 -13.74 -3.04 -16.76
CA GLU A 213 -15.03 -2.38 -16.58
C GLU A 213 -14.99 -1.45 -15.37
N ILE A 214 -15.36 -0.19 -15.59
CA ILE A 214 -15.47 0.83 -14.56
C ILE A 214 -16.94 1.24 -14.46
N ASN A 215 -17.56 0.93 -13.33
CA ASN A 215 -18.93 1.32 -13.01
C ASN A 215 -18.93 2.40 -11.93
N LEU A 216 -19.38 3.61 -12.27
CA LEU A 216 -19.62 4.70 -11.33
C LEU A 216 -21.13 4.94 -11.22
N GLU A 217 -21.63 5.11 -10.00
CA GLU A 217 -22.99 5.50 -9.67
C GLU A 217 -22.92 6.79 -8.83
N PHE A 218 -23.94 7.61 -8.88
CA PHE A 218 -23.94 8.90 -8.19
C PHE A 218 -25.31 9.10 -7.55
N THR A 219 -25.32 9.27 -6.24
CA THR A 219 -26.54 9.42 -5.43
C THR A 219 -26.39 10.59 -4.46
N ASP A 220 -27.49 10.99 -3.81
CA ASP A 220 -27.47 11.93 -2.68
C ASP A 220 -26.78 13.28 -2.96
N PHE A 221 -26.94 13.77 -4.19
CA PHE A 221 -26.37 15.04 -4.64
C PHE A 221 -26.72 16.19 -3.71
N ASN A 222 -25.71 16.85 -3.16
CA ASN A 222 -25.86 17.99 -2.24
C ASN A 222 -26.66 17.68 -0.95
N GLN A 223 -26.91 16.40 -0.63
CA GLN A 223 -27.67 16.00 0.55
C GLN A 223 -26.77 15.47 1.68
N ALA A 224 -25.58 14.97 1.35
CA ALA A 224 -24.69 14.39 2.35
C ALA A 224 -24.05 15.46 3.25
N ARG A 225 -24.35 15.39 4.55
CA ARG A 225 -23.48 15.98 5.59
C ARG A 225 -22.31 15.03 5.79
N ILE A 226 -21.20 15.30 5.12
CA ILE A 226 -20.00 14.47 5.22
C ILE A 226 -19.23 14.94 6.46
N GLY A 227 -19.46 14.25 7.57
CA GLY A 227 -18.68 14.42 8.80
C GLY A 227 -17.48 13.47 8.85
N ALA A 228 -16.51 13.82 9.68
CA ALA A 228 -15.44 12.90 10.05
C ALA A 228 -16.05 11.60 10.61
N PRO A 229 -15.65 10.43 10.11
CA PRO A 229 -16.07 9.15 10.68
C PRO A 229 -15.67 9.04 12.15
N GLU A 230 -16.61 8.63 13.00
CA GLU A 230 -16.35 8.39 14.42
C GLU A 230 -15.43 7.18 14.59
N GLY A 231 -14.47 7.28 15.52
CA GLY A 231 -13.50 6.20 15.78
C GLY A 231 -12.44 6.00 14.70
N ALA A 232 -12.25 6.95 13.78
CA ALA A 232 -11.17 6.88 12.79
C ALA A 232 -9.79 6.84 13.46
N LEU A 233 -8.97 5.86 13.06
CA LEU A 233 -7.60 5.70 13.52
C LEU A 233 -6.65 6.50 12.61
N SER A 234 -5.57 7.06 13.17
CA SER A 234 -4.52 7.65 12.33
C SER A 234 -3.79 6.55 11.55
N LEU A 235 -3.77 6.67 10.22
CA LEU A 235 -3.04 5.75 9.35
C LEU A 235 -1.54 5.77 9.67
N GLU A 236 -1.00 6.94 10.00
CA GLU A 236 0.39 7.12 10.40
C GLU A 236 0.71 6.33 11.67
N ALA A 237 -0.17 6.41 12.68
CA ALA A 237 -0.02 5.64 13.91
C ALA A 237 -0.05 4.13 13.66
N VAL A 238 -0.97 3.67 12.80
CA VAL A 238 -1.08 2.25 12.42
C VAL A 238 0.16 1.78 11.66
N ILE A 239 0.68 2.58 10.73
CA ILE A 239 1.89 2.28 9.97
C ILE A 239 3.11 2.26 10.90
N ASP A 240 3.27 3.27 11.77
CA ASP A 240 4.40 3.35 12.71
C ASP A 240 4.40 2.16 13.67
N GLU A 241 3.23 1.74 14.16
CA GLU A 241 3.09 0.53 14.97
C GLU A 241 3.50 -0.73 14.20
N ALA A 242 3.02 -0.87 12.96
CA ALA A 242 3.34 -2.01 12.10
C ALA A 242 4.84 -2.11 11.79
N ILE A 243 5.48 -0.99 11.44
CA ILE A 243 6.94 -0.91 11.21
C ILE A 243 7.68 -1.29 12.49
N SER A 244 7.27 -0.73 13.63
CA SER A 244 7.90 -1.01 14.92
C SER A 244 7.80 -2.49 15.29
N ARG A 245 6.64 -3.12 15.04
CA ARG A 245 6.45 -4.56 15.23
C ARG A 245 7.33 -5.38 14.31
N GLN A 246 7.39 -5.05 13.02
CA GLN A 246 8.23 -5.76 12.06
C GLN A 246 9.72 -5.68 12.43
N GLN A 247 10.17 -4.52 12.93
CA GLN A 247 11.52 -4.36 13.42
C GLN A 247 11.78 -5.24 14.65
N ARG A 248 10.84 -5.34 15.61
CA ARG A 248 10.94 -6.26 16.75
C ARG A 248 11.06 -7.72 16.30
N LEU A 249 10.17 -8.17 15.41
CA LEU A 249 10.20 -9.53 14.85
C LEU A 249 11.51 -9.82 14.11
N THR A 250 12.01 -8.86 13.33
CA THR A 250 13.30 -9.01 12.63
C THR A 250 14.46 -9.16 13.63
N ARG A 251 14.47 -8.36 14.70
CA ARG A 251 15.48 -8.48 15.76
C ARG A 251 15.36 -9.82 16.48
N ASP A 252 14.15 -10.26 16.83
CA ASP A 252 13.91 -11.55 17.48
C ASP A 252 14.34 -12.74 16.62
N SER A 253 14.05 -12.71 15.32
CA SER A 253 14.52 -13.73 14.36
C SER A 253 16.05 -13.79 14.30
N ARG A 254 16.71 -12.63 14.32
CA ARG A 254 18.17 -12.54 14.40
C ARG A 254 18.70 -13.09 15.73
N ARG A 255 18.08 -12.76 16.87
CA ARG A 255 18.43 -13.33 18.18
C ARG A 255 18.36 -14.86 18.16
N ILE A 256 17.28 -15.42 17.65
CA ILE A 256 17.11 -16.88 17.56
C ILE A 256 18.21 -17.50 16.69
N THR A 257 18.53 -16.87 15.56
CA THR A 257 19.59 -17.35 14.66
C THR A 257 20.97 -17.29 15.31
N ASP A 258 21.31 -16.17 15.94
CA ASP A 258 22.57 -15.97 16.65
C ASP A 258 22.73 -16.96 17.82
N LEU A 259 21.67 -17.16 18.61
CA LEU A 259 21.66 -18.15 19.71
C LEU A 259 21.92 -19.57 19.20
N ARG A 260 21.32 -19.96 18.06
CA ARG A 260 21.59 -21.26 17.42
C ARG A 260 23.03 -21.38 16.93
N GLN A 261 23.62 -20.31 16.41
CA GLN A 261 25.03 -20.29 15.99
C GLN A 261 25.97 -20.41 17.20
N ILE A 262 25.70 -19.68 18.29
CA ILE A 262 26.48 -19.77 19.54
C ILE A 262 26.36 -21.17 20.14
N GLN A 263 25.15 -21.74 20.18
CA GLN A 263 24.94 -23.12 20.63
C GLN A 263 25.77 -24.11 19.82
N LEU A 264 25.72 -24.03 18.47
CA LEU A 264 26.55 -24.90 17.63
C LEU A 264 28.05 -24.74 17.92
N ALA A 265 28.53 -23.50 18.09
CA ALA A 265 29.92 -23.24 18.43
C ALA A 265 30.31 -23.77 19.82
N LEU A 266 29.40 -23.74 20.80
CA LEU A 266 29.59 -24.33 22.12
C LEU A 266 29.72 -25.86 22.05
N GLU A 267 28.93 -26.53 21.22
CA GLU A 267 29.07 -27.98 21.02
C GLU A 267 30.40 -28.35 20.36
N LEU A 268 30.82 -27.61 19.33
CA LEU A 268 32.14 -27.79 18.70
C LEU A 268 33.30 -27.54 19.68
N PHE A 269 33.13 -26.55 20.56
CA PHE A 269 34.09 -26.28 21.63
C PHE A 269 34.21 -27.46 22.58
N ALA A 270 33.07 -27.99 23.04
CA ALA A 270 33.02 -29.11 23.98
C ALA A 270 33.65 -30.38 23.40
N ASP A 271 33.41 -30.67 22.11
CA ASP A 271 34.06 -31.77 21.39
C ASP A 271 35.59 -31.66 21.43
N SER A 272 36.11 -30.44 21.31
CA SER A 272 37.55 -30.16 21.36
C SER A 272 38.12 -30.14 22.79
N HIS A 273 37.27 -29.95 23.80
CA HIS A 273 37.65 -29.74 25.20
C HIS A 273 37.18 -30.86 26.15
N ARG A 274 37.04 -32.09 25.64
CA ARG A 274 36.66 -33.28 26.43
C ARG A 274 35.33 -33.13 27.17
N GLY A 275 34.34 -32.53 26.49
CA GLY A 275 32.99 -32.31 27.02
C GLY A 275 32.87 -31.13 27.98
N GLN A 276 33.83 -30.19 27.97
CA GLN A 276 33.75 -28.97 28.78
C GLN A 276 33.38 -27.76 27.94
N TYR A 277 32.46 -26.94 28.44
CA TYR A 277 32.09 -25.66 27.86
C TYR A 277 32.98 -24.52 28.42
N PRO A 278 33.10 -23.37 27.73
CA PRO A 278 33.95 -22.27 28.18
C PRO A 278 33.40 -21.59 29.44
N ALA A 279 34.28 -21.02 30.27
CA ALA A 279 33.86 -20.20 31.40
C ALA A 279 33.25 -18.85 30.99
N ASP A 280 33.64 -18.34 29.83
CA ASP A 280 33.10 -17.11 29.23
C ASP A 280 33.24 -17.21 27.70
N ILE A 281 32.12 -17.12 26.98
CA ILE A 281 32.11 -17.19 25.51
C ILE A 281 32.76 -15.99 24.83
N TYR A 282 32.85 -14.85 25.53
CA TYR A 282 33.41 -13.60 25.02
C TYR A 282 34.91 -13.42 25.33
N SER A 283 35.51 -14.35 26.08
CA SER A 283 36.92 -14.27 26.44
C SER A 283 37.82 -14.32 25.20
N VAL A 284 38.70 -13.33 25.08
CA VAL A 284 39.74 -13.26 24.03
C VAL A 284 41.06 -13.91 24.47
N THR A 285 41.07 -14.57 25.63
CA THR A 285 42.28 -15.22 26.14
C THR A 285 42.59 -16.46 25.29
N PRO A 286 43.83 -16.66 24.80
CA PRO A 286 44.22 -17.86 24.06
C PRO A 286 43.93 -19.14 24.85
N CYS A 287 43.54 -20.22 24.15
CA CYS A 287 43.26 -21.48 24.83
C CYS A 287 44.56 -22.12 25.34
N GLY A 288 44.71 -22.19 26.66
CA GLY A 288 45.69 -23.06 27.30
C GLY A 288 45.21 -24.52 27.37
N ARG A 289 45.78 -25.33 28.25
CA ARG A 289 45.31 -26.71 28.53
C ARG A 289 43.94 -26.79 29.24
N ALA A 290 43.32 -25.66 29.57
CA ALA A 290 42.05 -25.57 30.29
C ALA A 290 41.06 -24.66 29.53
N ALA A 291 39.75 -24.88 29.69
CA ALA A 291 38.64 -24.18 29.04
C ALA A 291 38.46 -22.70 29.46
N ALA A 292 39.56 -21.96 29.60
CA ALA A 292 39.62 -20.57 30.06
C ALA A 292 39.49 -19.53 28.91
N CYS A 293 39.28 -20.00 27.68
CA CYS A 293 39.15 -19.17 26.48
C CYS A 293 37.70 -19.11 25.98
N GLY A 294 37.38 -18.10 25.17
CA GLY A 294 36.07 -17.93 24.55
C GLY A 294 35.98 -18.52 23.13
N LEU A 295 34.79 -18.43 22.52
CA LEU A 295 34.48 -19.10 21.25
C LEU A 295 35.25 -18.54 20.04
N ALA A 296 35.65 -17.27 20.13
CA ALA A 296 36.43 -16.57 19.11
C ALA A 296 37.95 -16.59 19.39
N SER A 297 38.41 -17.43 20.33
CA SER A 297 39.83 -17.56 20.62
C SER A 297 40.52 -18.50 19.64
N VAL A 298 41.74 -18.15 19.23
CA VAL A 298 42.60 -19.04 18.47
C VAL A 298 42.89 -20.26 19.36
N ASP A 299 42.66 -21.46 18.81
CA ASP A 299 42.70 -22.77 19.49
C ASP A 299 41.41 -23.24 20.20
N ALA A 300 40.32 -22.46 20.17
CA ALA A 300 39.03 -22.83 20.80
C ALA A 300 38.41 -24.14 20.30
N CYS A 301 38.70 -24.52 19.05
CA CYS A 301 38.22 -25.74 18.43
C CYS A 301 39.37 -26.56 17.82
N GLY A 302 40.38 -26.90 18.63
CA GLY A 302 41.45 -27.80 18.23
C GLY A 302 42.43 -27.19 17.21
N GLY A 303 42.88 -25.96 17.47
CA GLY A 303 43.76 -25.21 16.58
C GLY A 303 43.05 -24.22 15.64
N LYS A 304 41.74 -24.03 15.81
CA LYS A 304 40.89 -23.14 15.01
C LYS A 304 39.89 -22.40 15.90
N LEU A 305 39.25 -21.38 15.34
CA LEU A 305 38.12 -20.67 15.94
C LEU A 305 36.87 -21.57 15.89
N CYS A 306 36.07 -21.61 16.96
CA CYS A 306 34.74 -22.22 16.91
C CYS A 306 33.74 -21.29 16.22
N LEU A 307 33.98 -19.97 16.37
CA LEU A 307 33.18 -18.92 15.77
C LEU A 307 34.10 -17.73 15.47
N ALA A 308 33.96 -17.09 14.31
CA ALA A 308 34.84 -16.00 13.91
C ALA A 308 34.73 -14.78 14.86
N ALA A 309 33.50 -14.47 15.29
CA ALA A 309 33.18 -13.50 16.31
C ALA A 309 31.86 -13.90 16.97
N VAL A 310 31.74 -13.73 18.28
CA VAL A 310 30.44 -13.95 18.95
C VAL A 310 29.50 -12.82 18.55
N PRO A 311 28.34 -13.11 17.96
CA PRO A 311 27.40 -12.07 17.58
C PRO A 311 26.92 -11.29 18.81
N THR A 312 26.62 -10.02 18.61
CA THR A 312 25.94 -9.17 19.58
C THR A 312 24.45 -9.14 19.29
N ASP A 313 23.66 -8.97 20.35
CA ASP A 313 22.24 -8.68 20.25
C ASP A 313 22.02 -7.50 19.28
N PRO A 314 20.94 -7.49 18.48
CA PRO A 314 20.63 -6.39 17.56
C PRO A 314 20.47 -5.01 18.22
N LEU A 315 20.40 -4.92 19.55
CA LEU A 315 20.42 -3.68 20.33
C LEU A 315 21.79 -3.40 20.98
N ASP A 316 22.87 -3.94 20.40
CA ASP A 316 24.26 -3.81 20.83
C ASP A 316 24.51 -4.28 22.27
N ARG A 317 23.83 -5.35 22.68
CA ARG A 317 24.04 -6.02 23.98
C ARG A 317 24.72 -7.37 23.77
N THR A 318 25.36 -7.90 24.81
CA THR A 318 25.83 -9.29 24.78
C THR A 318 24.67 -10.25 25.10
N TYR A 319 24.72 -11.45 24.51
CA TYR A 319 23.82 -12.54 24.87
C TYR A 319 24.14 -13.03 26.28
N ALA A 320 23.11 -13.43 27.02
CA ALA A 320 23.28 -13.96 28.36
C ALA A 320 23.88 -15.36 28.28
N TYR A 321 25.02 -15.56 28.93
CA TYR A 321 25.68 -16.85 29.06
C TYR A 321 26.01 -17.11 30.53
N ALA A 322 25.62 -18.27 31.03
CA ALA A 322 25.94 -18.70 32.39
C ALA A 322 26.43 -20.16 32.36
N PRO A 323 27.73 -20.41 32.58
CA PRO A 323 28.26 -21.77 32.66
C PRO A 323 27.78 -22.45 33.95
N HIS A 324 27.45 -23.73 33.86
CA HIS A 324 27.16 -24.58 35.00
C HIS A 324 28.38 -25.44 35.33
N THR A 325 28.83 -25.41 36.59
CA THR A 325 30.04 -26.13 37.02
C THR A 325 29.70 -27.26 37.98
N THR A 326 29.96 -28.49 37.57
CA THR A 326 29.82 -29.70 38.40
C THR A 326 31.22 -30.27 38.68
N ARG A 327 31.58 -30.50 39.94
CA ARG A 327 32.88 -31.13 40.32
C ARG A 327 34.13 -30.51 39.65
N ARG A 328 34.13 -29.18 39.46
CA ARG A 328 35.18 -28.38 38.78
C ARG A 328 35.25 -28.53 37.25
N THR A 329 34.24 -29.13 36.62
CA THR A 329 34.09 -29.15 35.16
C THR A 329 32.85 -28.36 34.75
N ILE A 330 32.94 -27.62 33.65
CA ILE A 330 31.79 -26.88 33.10
C ILE A 330 31.09 -27.80 32.11
N ASP A 331 30.04 -28.51 32.55
CA ASP A 331 29.38 -29.58 31.81
C ASP A 331 27.99 -29.22 31.27
N ALA A 332 27.48 -28.04 31.63
CA ALA A 332 26.27 -27.47 31.06
C ALA A 332 26.36 -25.94 31.02
N TYR A 333 25.41 -25.31 30.33
CA TYR A 333 25.31 -23.85 30.27
C TYR A 333 23.85 -23.42 30.13
N HIS A 334 23.59 -22.17 30.50
CA HIS A 334 22.40 -21.44 30.06
C HIS A 334 22.83 -20.38 29.05
N LEU A 335 22.14 -20.35 27.92
CA LEU A 335 22.28 -19.35 26.89
C LEU A 335 20.90 -18.76 26.59
N GLY A 336 20.79 -17.44 26.50
CA GLY A 336 19.50 -16.82 26.24
C GLY A 336 19.54 -15.36 25.81
N ALA A 337 18.39 -14.92 25.31
CA ALA A 337 18.08 -13.53 24.99
C ALA A 337 16.63 -13.24 25.43
N SER A 338 16.32 -11.98 25.71
CA SER A 338 14.92 -11.54 25.88
C SER A 338 14.34 -11.18 24.51
N LEU A 339 13.25 -11.84 24.12
CA LEU A 339 12.53 -11.48 22.90
C LEU A 339 11.62 -10.26 23.16
N GLU A 340 11.45 -9.42 22.14
CA GLU A 340 10.67 -8.19 22.24
C GLU A 340 9.19 -8.39 21.90
N ASP A 341 8.85 -9.32 21.01
CA ASP A 341 7.46 -9.69 20.74
C ASP A 341 7.03 -10.87 21.61
N SER A 342 5.94 -10.67 22.37
CA SER A 342 5.34 -11.67 23.26
C SER A 342 4.54 -12.75 22.52
N GLY A 343 4.31 -12.56 21.21
CA GLY A 343 3.58 -13.51 20.36
C GLY A 343 4.44 -14.52 19.60
N ASN A 344 5.74 -14.62 19.92
CA ASN A 344 6.66 -15.58 19.33
C ASN A 344 6.51 -16.99 19.89
#